data_AF-A0A4Y5X0Y4-F1
#
_entry.id   AF-A0A4Y5X0Y4-F1
#
_cell.length_a   1.000
_cell.length_b   1.000
_cell.length_c   1.000
_cell.angle_alpha   90.00
_cell.angle_beta   90.00
_cell.angle_gamma   90.00
#
_symmetry.space_group_name_H-M   'P 1'
#
loop_
_entity.id
_entity.type
_entity.pdbx_description
1 polymer ?
#
loop_
_entity_poly.entity_id
_entity_poly.type
_entity_poly.pdbx_seq_one_letter_code
_entity_poly.pdbx_strand_id
1 'polypeptide(L)' 'GNRDLYEKVVRVCDDCSNIFRMNDMGSRCRKDCFYNVDFLWCVYATERHGDVEQLNRWMSILRAGRK' A
#
# COMPACT_ATOMS: atom_id res chain seq x y z
N GLY A 1 17.47 2.05 -6.87
CA GLY A 1 16.60 0.88 -6.61
C GLY A 1 15.23 1.36 -6.16
N ASN A 2 14.20 0.51 -6.16
CA ASN A 2 12.80 0.94 -5.93
C ASN A 2 12.44 1.13 -4.42
N ARG A 3 13.43 1.39 -3.56
CA ARG A 3 13.23 1.48 -2.11
C ARG A 3 12.38 2.68 -1.71
N ASP A 4 12.64 3.85 -2.30
CA ASP A 4 11.86 5.07 -2.02
C ASP A 4 10.40 4.92 -2.44
N LEU A 5 10.12 4.18 -3.52
CA LEU A 5 8.76 3.86 -3.95
C LEU A 5 8.08 2.92 -2.95
N TYR A 6 8.79 1.90 -2.49
CA TYR A 6 8.27 0.97 -1.48
C TYR A 6 7.89 1.71 -0.19
N GLU A 7 8.76 2.59 0.31
CA GLU A 7 8.49 3.37 1.54
C GLU A 7 7.24 4.26 1.42
N LYS A 8 7.02 4.87 0.25
CA LYS A 8 5.81 5.67 -0.02
C LYS A 8 4.53 4.82 0.03
N VAL A 9 4.56 3.61 -0.54
CA VAL A 9 3.40 2.71 -0.57
C VAL A 9 3.16 2.06 0.80
N VAL A 10 4.22 1.67 1.52
CA VAL A 10 4.12 1.11 2.88
C VAL A 10 3.46 2.06 3.87
N ARG A 11 3.72 3.37 3.76
CA ARG A 11 3.15 4.35 4.68
C ARG A 11 1.61 4.32 4.69
N VAL A 12 0.98 4.02 3.56
CA VAL A 12 -0.48 3.81 3.47
C VAL A 12 -0.93 2.67 4.41
N CYS A 13 -0.19 1.56 4.41
CA CYS A 13 -0.50 0.42 5.26
C CYS A 13 -0.25 0.70 6.75
N ASP A 14 0.79 1.44 7.09
CA ASP A 14 1.12 1.77 8.48
C ASP A 14 0.08 2.75 9.07
N ASP A 15 -0.28 3.80 8.32
CA ASP A 15 -1.34 4.74 8.72
C ASP A 15 -2.68 4.04 8.90
N CYS A 16 -3.03 3.16 7.95
CA CYS A 16 -4.24 2.35 8.00
C CYS A 16 -4.28 1.39 9.18
N SER A 17 -3.15 0.76 9.52
CA SER A 17 -3.05 -0.13 10.69
C SER A 17 -3.34 0.61 11.99
N ASN A 18 -2.88 1.87 12.09
CA ASN A 18 -3.15 2.73 13.23
C ASN A 18 -4.64 3.13 13.32
N ILE A 19 -5.31 3.34 12.18
CA ILE A 19 -6.75 3.66 12.13
C ILE A 19 -7.59 2.47 12.61
N PHE A 20 -7.39 1.29 12.03
CA PHE A 20 -8.21 0.12 12.35
C PHE A 20 -7.83 -0.53 13.69
N ARG A 21 -6.64 -0.25 14.23
CA ARG A 21 -6.06 -0.93 15.42
C ARG A 21 -6.08 -2.45 15.31
N MET A 22 -6.01 -2.96 14.08
CA MET A 22 -5.99 -4.40 13.77
C MET A 22 -4.55 -4.85 13.55
N ASN A 23 -4.08 -5.79 14.37
CA ASN A 23 -2.68 -6.25 14.37
C ASN A 23 -2.23 -6.85 13.03
N ASP A 24 -3.14 -7.41 12.24
CA ASP A 24 -2.85 -8.05 10.97
C ASP A 24 -2.99 -7.10 9.76
N MET A 25 -3.58 -5.91 9.92
CA MET A 25 -3.91 -5.04 8.79
C MET A 25 -2.67 -4.63 7.97
N GLY A 26 -1.59 -4.24 8.64
CA GLY A 26 -0.35 -3.86 7.94
C GLY A 26 0.26 -5.02 7.16
N SER A 27 0.18 -6.24 7.69
CA SER A 27 0.66 -7.44 7.00
C SER A 27 -0.20 -7.79 5.78
N ARG A 28 -1.52 -7.69 5.91
CA ARG A 28 -2.50 -7.94 4.84
C ARG A 28 -2.38 -6.90 3.73
N CYS A 29 -2.32 -5.62 4.10
CA CYS A 29 -2.15 -4.51 3.16
C CYS A 29 -0.87 -4.64 2.32
N ARG A 30 0.24 -5.12 2.90
CA ARG A 30 1.52 -5.34 2.19
C ARG A 30 1.56 -6.61 1.33
N LYS A 31 0.54 -7.47 1.39
CA LYS A 31 0.50 -8.75 0.67
C LYS A 31 0.47 -8.54 -0.85
N ASP A 32 1.00 -9.50 -1.60
CA ASP A 32 1.03 -9.48 -3.08
C ASP A 32 1.54 -8.15 -3.67
N CYS A 33 2.57 -7.57 -3.04
CA CYS A 33 3.10 -6.26 -3.44
C CYS A 33 2.01 -5.19 -3.52
N PHE A 34 1.18 -5.11 -2.48
CA PHE A 34 0.09 -4.14 -2.33
C PHE A 34 -1.06 -4.34 -3.33
N TYR A 35 -1.02 -5.39 -4.15
CA TYR A 35 -2.03 -5.70 -5.17
C TYR A 35 -3.17 -6.54 -4.59
N ASN A 36 -3.83 -6.00 -3.56
CA ASN A 36 -4.88 -6.69 -2.83
C ASN A 36 -5.97 -5.70 -2.38
N VAL A 37 -7.13 -6.24 -1.98
CA VAL A 37 -8.27 -5.42 -1.56
C VAL A 37 -7.97 -4.64 -0.28
N ASP A 38 -7.20 -5.22 0.67
CA ASP A 38 -6.87 -4.57 1.95
C ASP A 38 -6.07 -3.27 1.72
N PHE A 39 -5.18 -3.23 0.71
CA PHE A 39 -4.51 -1.99 0.31
C PHE A 39 -5.50 -0.93 -0.19
N LEU A 40 -6.47 -1.31 -1.03
CA LEU A 40 -7.49 -0.38 -1.52
C LEU A 40 -8.30 0.19 -0.35
N TRP A 41 -8.75 -0.65 0.58
CA TRP A 41 -9.41 -0.20 1.82
C TRP A 41 -8.55 0.80 2.60
N CYS A 42 -7.25 0.54 2.71
CA CYS A 42 -6.33 1.46 3.38
C CYS A 42 -6.19 2.79 2.66
N VAL A 43 -6.16 2.82 1.33
CA VAL A 43 -6.12 4.08 0.57
C VAL A 43 -7.36 4.94 0.87
N TYR A 44 -8.55 4.32 0.93
CA TYR A 44 -9.78 5.03 1.28
C TYR A 44 -9.80 5.47 2.75
N ALA A 45 -9.48 4.57 3.68
CA ALA A 45 -9.49 4.86 5.13
C ALA A 45 -8.50 5.98 5.52
N THR A 46 -7.41 6.12 4.75
CA THR A 46 -6.39 7.16 4.96
C THR A 46 -6.64 8.41 4.12
N GLU A 47 -7.82 8.57 3.51
CA GLU A 47 -8.22 9.73 2.71
C GLU A 47 -7.28 10.02 1.52
N ARG A 48 -6.62 8.99 0.96
CA ARG A 48 -5.67 9.09 -0.17
C ARG A 48 -6.28 8.64 -1.50
N HIS A 49 -7.61 8.62 -1.61
CA HIS A 49 -8.31 8.13 -2.81
C HIS A 49 -7.99 8.95 -4.08
N GLY A 50 -7.57 10.21 -3.94
CA GLY A 50 -7.05 11.02 -5.06
C GLY A 50 -5.71 10.53 -5.64
N ASP A 51 -4.93 9.78 -4.86
CA ASP A 51 -3.60 9.29 -5.25
C ASP A 51 -3.62 7.86 -5.83
N VAL A 52 -4.80 7.22 -5.94
CA VAL A 52 -4.95 5.80 -6.34
C VAL A 52 -4.22 5.49 -7.63
N GLU A 53 -4.32 6.35 -8.66
CA GLU A 53 -3.63 6.13 -9.94
C GLU A 53 -2.11 6.19 -9.81
N GLN A 54 -1.60 7.08 -8.96
CA GLN A 54 -0.16 7.23 -8.73
C GLN A 54 0.38 6.04 -7.92
N LEU A 55 -0.35 5.62 -6.89
CA LEU A 55 -0.05 4.43 -6.09
C LEU A 55 -0.05 3.17 -6.97
N ASN A 56 -1.06 3.00 -7.84
CA ASN A 56 -1.13 1.91 -8.81
C ASN A 56 0.09 1.83 -9.74
N ARG A 57 0.56 2.99 -10.22
CA ARG A 57 1.79 3.07 -11.02
C ARG A 57 3.01 2.59 -10.22
N TRP A 58 3.17 3.05 -8.98
CA TRP A 58 4.30 2.63 -8.14
C TRP A 58 4.25 1.14 -7.79
N MET A 59 3.07 0.60 -7.44
CA MET A 59 2.88 -0.84 -7.21
C MET A 59 3.26 -1.68 -8.44
N SER A 60 2.95 -1.20 -9.64
CA SER A 60 3.30 -1.88 -10.89
C SER A 60 4.82 -1.95 -11.11
N ILE A 61 5.54 -0.86 -10.81
CA ILE A 61 7.01 -0.82 -10.87
C ILE A 61 7.63 -1.77 -9.84
N LEU A 62 7.08 -1.79 -8.61
CA LEU A 62 7.54 -2.67 -7.54
C LEU A 62 7.36 -4.16 -7.90
N ARG A 63 6.25 -4.52 -8.55
CA ARG A 63 6.01 -5.89 -9.04
C ARG A 63 6.97 -6.28 -10.16
N ALA A 64 7.26 -5.36 -11.09
CA ALA A 64 8.18 -5.64 -12.19
C ALA A 64 9.60 -5.99 -11.69
N GLY A 65 10.04 -5.40 -10.58
CA GLY A 65 11.33 -5.69 -9.96
C GLY A 65 11.41 -7.00 -9.15
N ARG A 66 10.33 -7.79 -9.06
CA ARG A 66 10.33 -9.11 -8.41
C ARG A 66 10.59 -10.28 -9.35
N LYS A 67 10.86 -10.02 -10.64
CA LYS A 67 11.33 -11.04 -11.58
C LYS A 67 12.81 -11.33 -11.41
#